data_AF-A0A1J1HCN9-F1
#
_entry.id   AF-A0A1J1HCN9-F1
#
_cell.length_a   1.000
_cell.length_b   1.000
_cell.length_c   1.000
_cell.angle_alpha   90.00
_cell.angle_beta   90.00
_cell.angle_gamma   90.00
#
_symmetry.space_group_name_H-M   'P 1'
#
loop_
_entity.id
_entity.type
_entity.pdbx_description
1 polymer ?
#
loop_
_entity_poly.entity_id
_entity_poly.type
_entity_poly.pdbx_seq_one_letter_code
_entity_poly.pdbx_strand_id
1 'polypeptide(L)'
;QKYIPFSQVESIAAFNNIHLRGGCFCNSGACQDYLSLNNEEMIESYKDKNSCTENGSSDNKPFGAIRISFGYLSTFKDSFVFIQFIKDNFVK
;
A
#
# COMPACT_ATOMS: atom_id res chain seq x y z
N GLN A 1 -3.70 14.96 -5.40
CA GLN A 1 -3.52 13.54 -5.80
C GLN A 1 -4.41 12.69 -4.89
N LYS A 2 -5.14 11.69 -5.40
CA LYS A 2 -6.00 10.85 -4.55
C LYS A 2 -5.23 9.61 -4.12
N TYR A 3 -5.00 9.44 -2.82
CA TYR A 3 -4.38 8.25 -2.26
C TYR A 3 -5.43 7.23 -1.85
N ILE A 4 -5.06 5.95 -1.91
CA ILE A 4 -5.88 4.84 -1.43
C ILE A 4 -5.03 4.10 -0.38
N PRO A 5 -5.51 3.94 0.87
CA PRO A 5 -4.79 3.17 1.88
C PRO A 5 -4.52 1.75 1.40
N PHE A 6 -3.30 1.25 1.63
CA PHE A 6 -2.93 -0.09 1.17
C PHE A 6 -3.85 -1.17 1.76
N SER A 7 -4.31 -0.99 3.01
CA SER A 7 -5.22 -1.91 3.71
C SER A 7 -6.58 -2.04 3.04
N GLN A 8 -7.07 -0.95 2.43
CA GLN A 8 -8.29 -0.98 1.64
C GLN A 8 -8.09 -1.82 0.38
N VAL A 9 -6.97 -1.65 -0.32
CA VAL A 9 -6.68 -2.43 -1.53
C VAL A 9 -6.45 -3.90 -1.19
N GLU A 10 -5.76 -4.22 -0.09
CA GLU A 10 -5.61 -5.59 0.41
C GLU A 10 -6.95 -6.25 0.70
N SER A 11 -7.87 -5.51 1.33
CA SER A 11 -9.22 -6.01 1.61
C SER A 11 -9.98 -6.36 0.33
N ILE A 12 -9.98 -5.45 -0.66
CA ILE A 12 -10.67 -5.68 -1.94
C ILE A 12 -9.98 -6.82 -2.72
N ALA A 13 -8.65 -6.90 -2.70
CA ALA A 13 -7.89 -7.98 -3.32
C ALA A 13 -8.23 -9.34 -2.69
N ALA A 14 -8.34 -9.41 -1.37
CA ALA A 14 -8.74 -10.63 -0.66
C ALA A 14 -10.13 -11.11 -1.08
N PHE A 15 -11.11 -10.21 -1.25
CA PHE A 15 -12.43 -10.55 -1.80
C PHE A 15 -12.36 -11.12 -3.24
N ASN A 16 -11.34 -10.75 -4.00
CA ASN A 16 -11.09 -11.24 -5.36
C ASN A 16 -10.15 -12.46 -5.39
N ASN A 17 -9.84 -13.07 -4.24
CA ASN A 17 -8.87 -14.16 -4.10
C ASN A 17 -7.45 -13.82 -4.59
N ILE A 18 -7.04 -12.56 -4.46
CA ILE A 18 -5.70 -12.08 -4.81
C ILE A 18 -4.97 -11.73 -3.51
N HIS A 19 -3.82 -12.38 -3.29
CA HIS A 19 -2.97 -12.10 -2.13
C HIS A 19 -1.92 -11.05 -2.50
N LEU A 20 -1.99 -9.88 -1.85
CA LEU A 20 -1.03 -8.79 -1.99
C LEU A 20 -0.23 -8.62 -0.70
N ARG A 21 0.93 -7.98 -0.80
CA ARG A 21 1.70 -7.52 0.36
C ARG A 21 1.63 -6.01 0.45
N GLY A 22 0.96 -5.50 1.47
CA GLY A 22 0.89 -4.08 1.82
C GLY A 22 1.78 -3.68 2.99
N GLY A 23 1.83 -2.37 3.25
CA GLY A 23 2.54 -1.75 4.38
C GLY A 23 3.76 -0.93 3.95
N CYS A 24 4.44 -0.30 4.91
CA CYS A 24 5.77 0.25 4.65
C CYS A 24 6.79 -0.88 4.55
N PHE A 25 7.60 -0.85 3.49
CA PHE A 25 8.70 -1.80 3.31
C PHE A 25 9.88 -1.45 4.23
N CYS A 26 10.82 -2.39 4.40
CA CYS A 26 11.96 -2.29 5.32
C CYS A 26 13.01 -1.22 4.95
N ASN A 27 12.63 -0.19 4.20
CA ASN A 27 13.45 0.96 3.88
C ASN A 27 12.98 2.15 4.73
N SER A 28 13.64 2.36 5.87
CA SER A 28 13.33 3.44 6.80
C SER A 28 13.31 4.79 6.09
N GLY A 29 12.23 5.55 6.26
CA GLY A 29 12.06 6.87 5.64
C GLY A 29 11.53 6.84 4.20
N ALA A 30 11.51 5.69 3.50
CA ALA A 30 11.11 5.66 2.08
C ALA A 30 9.65 6.05 1.83
N CYS A 31 8.74 5.64 2.73
CA CYS A 31 7.34 6.04 2.64
C CYS A 31 7.19 7.57 2.83
N GLN A 32 7.94 8.14 3.75
CA GLN A 32 7.91 9.56 4.08
C GLN A 32 8.49 10.39 2.93
N ASP A 33 9.62 9.96 2.39
CA ASP A 33 10.28 10.58 1.23
C ASP A 33 9.37 10.55 -0.02
N TYR A 34 8.79 9.39 -0.33
CA TYR A 34 7.84 9.25 -1.45
C TYR A 34 6.61 10.16 -1.31
N LEU A 35 6.10 10.32 -0.09
CA LEU A 35 4.97 11.20 0.21
C LEU A 35 5.38 12.67 0.40
N SER A 36 6.68 12.97 0.24
CA SER A 36 7.28 14.30 0.40
C SER A 36 6.84 14.98 1.70
N LEU A 37 6.89 14.24 2.81
CA LEU A 37 6.52 14.77 4.11
C LEU A 37 7.57 15.75 4.61
N ASN A 38 7.12 16.85 5.19
CA ASN A 38 7.98 17.74 5.95
C ASN A 38 8.19 17.23 7.40
N ASN A 39 9.08 17.88 8.14
CA ASN A 39 9.43 17.47 9.50
C ASN A 39 8.24 17.50 10.47
N GLU A 40 7.34 18.48 10.34
CA GLU A 40 6.17 18.64 11.20
C GLU A 40 5.16 17.52 10.93
N GLU A 41 4.86 17.26 9.65
CA GLU A 41 4.00 16.15 9.20
C GLU A 41 4.54 14.80 9.66
N MET A 42 5.86 14.60 9.59
CA MET A 42 6.49 13.38 10.11
C MET A 42 6.28 13.25 11.62
N ILE A 43 6.64 14.26 12.40
CA ILE A 43 6.49 14.23 13.87
C ILE A 43 5.04 13.94 14.25
N GLU A 44 4.08 14.58 13.60
CA GLU A 44 2.66 14.37 13.85
C GLU A 44 2.21 12.94 13.53
N SER A 45 2.65 12.39 12.39
CA SER A 45 2.30 11.01 11.97
C SER A 45 2.78 9.90 12.91
N TYR A 46 3.74 10.19 13.79
CA TYR A 46 4.28 9.25 14.77
C TYR A 46 3.73 9.45 16.19
N LYS A 47 3.05 10.57 16.49
CA LYS A 47 2.51 10.83 17.84
C LYS A 47 1.45 9.82 18.27
N ASP A 48 0.62 9.39 17.32
CA ASP A 48 -0.54 8.54 17.59
C ASP A 48 -0.26 7.03 17.39
N LYS A 49 1.01 6.66 17.11
CA LYS A 49 1.38 5.26 16.89
C LYS A 49 1.73 4.59 18.22
N ASN A 50 1.01 3.52 18.55
CA ASN A 50 1.27 2.72 19.75
C ASN A 50 2.25 1.57 19.49
N SER A 51 2.50 1.22 18.23
CA SER A 51 3.41 0.14 17.87
C SER A 51 4.09 0.32 16.51
N CYS A 52 5.15 -0.45 16.27
CA CYS A 52 5.84 -0.51 14.97
C CYS A 52 5.02 -1.21 13.88
N THR A 53 3.97 -1.95 14.25
CA THR A 53 3.09 -2.66 13.30
C THR A 53 1.94 -1.79 12.81
N GLU A 54 1.62 -0.71 13.53
CA GLU A 54 0.68 0.30 13.05
C GLU A 54 1.33 1.10 11.94
N ASN A 55 0.58 1.41 10.88
CA ASN A 55 1.03 2.31 9.84
C ASN A 55 0.55 3.71 10.16
N GLY A 56 1.44 4.69 10.04
CA GLY A 56 1.09 6.08 10.26
C GLY A 56 0.32 6.64 9.07
N SER A 57 -0.25 7.80 9.24
CA SER A 57 -0.73 8.64 8.16
C SER A 57 -0.49 10.09 8.51
N SER A 58 -0.40 10.95 7.51
CA SER A 58 -0.37 12.40 7.68
C SER A 58 -1.31 13.00 6.64
N ASP A 59 -2.26 13.84 7.06
CA ASP A 59 -3.25 14.54 6.23
C ASP A 59 -3.49 13.95 4.82
N ASN A 60 -4.34 12.91 4.74
CA ASN A 60 -4.69 12.19 3.49
C ASN A 60 -3.56 11.45 2.75
N LYS A 61 -2.35 11.37 3.32
CA LYS A 61 -1.21 10.60 2.83
C LYS A 61 -1.04 9.32 3.68
N PRO A 62 -1.70 8.21 3.32
CA PRO A 62 -1.55 6.95 4.04
C PRO A 62 -0.15 6.38 3.82
N PHE A 63 0.52 5.95 4.89
CA PHE A 63 1.83 5.33 4.74
C PHE A 63 1.70 3.92 4.19
N GLY A 64 2.67 3.55 3.35
CA GLY A 64 2.81 2.21 2.82
C GLY A 64 2.67 2.16 1.31
N ALA A 65 2.93 0.97 0.79
CA ALA A 65 2.84 0.66 -0.62
C ALA A 65 2.31 -0.76 -0.78
N ILE A 66 1.96 -1.11 -2.01
CA ILE A 66 1.45 -2.43 -2.35
C ILE A 66 2.44 -3.09 -3.29
N ARG A 67 2.72 -4.36 -3.05
CA ARG A 67 3.53 -5.20 -3.92
C ARG A 67 2.82 -6.53 -4.17
N ILE A 68 2.69 -6.90 -5.44
CA ILE A 68 2.43 -8.28 -5.85
C ILE A 68 3.76 -8.99 -6.12
N SER A 69 3.84 -10.28 -5.82
CA SER A 69 5.03 -11.09 -6.08
C SER A 69 4.61 -12.36 -6.81
N PHE A 70 5.11 -12.53 -8.03
CA PHE A 70 4.90 -13.74 -8.82
C PHE A 70 5.98 -14.76 -8.50
N GLY A 71 5.58 -16.03 -8.37
CA GLY A 71 6.47 -17.14 -8.09
C GLY A 71 6.82 -17.92 -9.36
N TYR A 72 7.68 -18.93 -9.23
CA TYR A 72 8.08 -19.80 -10.35
C TYR A 72 6.90 -20.45 -11.09
N LEU A 73 5.85 -20.82 -10.36
CA LEU A 73 4.64 -21.44 -10.93
C LEU A 73 3.59 -20.44 -11.42
N SER A 74 3.85 -19.13 -11.26
CA SER A 74 2.92 -18.13 -11.78
C SER A 74 2.92 -18.14 -13.31
N THR A 75 1.73 -18.02 -13.87
CA THR A 75 1.47 -18.01 -15.30
C THR A 75 1.13 -16.61 -15.76
N PHE A 76 1.14 -16.40 -17.09
CA PHE A 76 0.63 -15.16 -17.67
C PHE A 76 -0.81 -14.87 -17.23
N LYS A 77 -1.64 -15.90 -17.10
CA LYS A 77 -3.03 -15.77 -16.64
C LYS A 77 -3.12 -15.13 -15.26
N ASP A 78 -2.23 -15.49 -14.33
CA ASP A 78 -2.21 -14.90 -12.98
C ASP A 78 -1.90 -13.40 -13.03
N SER A 79 -0.92 -13.01 -13.86
CA SER A 79 -0.60 -11.60 -14.07
C SER A 79 -1.76 -10.84 -14.73
N PHE A 80 -2.45 -11.47 -15.68
CA PHE A 80 -3.58 -10.87 -16.36
C PHE A 80 -4.79 -10.67 -15.43
N VAL A 81 -5.10 -11.66 -14.57
CA VAL A 81 -6.14 -11.53 -13.54
C VAL A 81 -5.83 -10.36 -12.60
N PHE A 82 -4.57 -10.20 -12.18
CA PHE A 82 -4.19 -9.05 -11.36
C PHE A 82 -4.36 -7.71 -12.08
N ILE A 83 -3.96 -7.61 -13.35
CA ILE A 83 -4.18 -6.39 -14.13
C ILE A 83 -5.67 -6.08 -14.28
N GLN A 84 -6.50 -7.10 -14.52
CA GLN A 84 -7.94 -6.92 -14.63
C GLN A 84 -8.55 -6.43 -13.32
N PHE A 85 -8.14 -7.01 -12.18
CA PHE A 85 -8.50 -6.52 -10.85
C PHE A 85 -8.17 -5.04 -10.66
N ILE A 86 -6.96 -4.59 -11.06
CA ILE A 86 -6.58 -3.18 -10.97
C ILE A 86 -7.50 -2.30 -11.83
N LYS A 87 -7.77 -2.73 -13.06
CA LYS A 87 -8.65 -2.00 -13.98
C LYS A 87 -10.07 -1.87 -13.44
N ASP A 88 -10.65 -2.96 -12.95
CA ASP A 88 -12.05 -2.99 -12.52
C ASP A 88 -12.31 -2.20 -11.23
N ASN A 89 -11.30 -2.03 -10.38
CA ASN A 89 -11.47 -1.43 -9.05
C ASN A 89 -10.87 -0.02 -8.91
N PHE A 90 -9.81 0.32 -9.67
CA PHE A 90 -9.02 1.52 -9.41
C PHE A 90 -8.73 2.40 -10.63
N VAL A 91 -8.95 1.90 -11.84
CA VAL A 91 -8.79 2.67 -13.08
C VAL A 91 -10.17 3.03 -13.62
N LYS A 92 -10.41 4.30 -13.89
CA LYS A 92 -11.57 4.77 -14.65
C LYS A 92 -11.16 5.06 -16.08
#